data_AF-A0A7Y3HPQ6-F1
#
_entry.id   AF-A0A7Y3HPQ6-F1
#
_cell.length_a   1.000
_cell.length_b   1.000
_cell.length_c   1.000
_cell.angle_alpha   90.00
_cell.angle_beta   90.00
_cell.angle_gamma   90.00
#
_symmetry.space_group_name_H-M   'P 1'
#
loop_
_entity.id
_entity.type
_entity.pdbx_description
1 polymer ?
#
loop_
_entity_poly.entity_id
_entity_poly.type
_entity_poly.pdbx_seq_one_letter_code
_entity_poly.pdbx_strand_id
1 'polypeptide(L)'
;MRIRFVILFILLSNLIHAQCPSLSITADSLLCSGDTLNITNTSVGGQSYAWDFCPGDIENPIDTVFLGNYSASISNSLDCKLVLSGGQYYGFALGSSGNFIRLDFGNSPLNTPSLTTLGTLGLLTGTFGISIVKSDTLWYAYLTSQNNSLYKVSFGSDIANNSPVASQVNLSGGTFSFPTFIRIAKDGSDYYAVVVNLTSTDISLVDLGSDLSIDSATVNNIAVSSFGPQGVEIVKECNNWHVLVT
;
A
#
# COMPACT_ATOMS: atom_id res chain seq x y z
N MET A 1 -17.60 65.80 13.68
CA MET A 1 -17.72 64.56 12.89
C MET A 1 -16.32 63.96 12.75
N ARG A 2 -15.98 62.91 13.52
CA ARG A 2 -14.64 62.27 13.48
C ARG A 2 -14.72 61.03 12.60
N ILE A 3 -14.08 61.07 11.44
CA ILE A 3 -14.00 59.94 10.51
C ILE A 3 -12.88 59.02 10.99
N ARG A 4 -13.20 57.76 11.32
CA ARG A 4 -12.23 56.72 11.65
C ARG A 4 -11.97 55.89 10.39
N PHE A 5 -10.72 55.87 9.91
CA PHE A 5 -10.27 54.93 8.89
C PHE A 5 -9.94 53.60 9.56
N VAL A 6 -10.64 52.53 9.15
CA VAL A 6 -10.31 51.15 9.53
C VAL A 6 -9.56 50.56 8.32
N ILE A 7 -8.29 50.22 8.51
CA ILE A 7 -7.49 49.51 7.50
C ILE A 7 -7.68 48.01 7.75
N LEU A 8 -8.38 47.35 6.83
CA LEU A 8 -8.60 45.90 6.83
C LEU A 8 -7.40 45.23 6.14
N PHE A 9 -6.53 44.56 6.90
CA PHE A 9 -5.50 43.69 6.36
C PHE A 9 -6.15 42.37 5.90
N ILE A 10 -6.39 42.24 4.60
CA ILE A 10 -6.77 40.97 3.98
C ILE A 10 -5.48 40.14 3.81
N LEU A 11 -5.25 39.21 4.75
CA LEU A 11 -4.27 38.14 4.56
C LEU A 11 -4.80 37.19 3.48
N LEU A 12 -4.40 37.43 2.23
CA LEU A 12 -4.46 36.44 1.17
C LEU A 12 -3.49 35.31 1.57
N SER A 13 -4.02 34.25 2.16
CA SER A 13 -3.31 33.00 2.40
C SER A 13 -3.02 32.36 1.04
N ASN A 14 -1.98 32.82 0.37
CA ASN A 14 -1.36 32.04 -0.68
C ASN A 14 -0.89 30.74 -0.01
N LEU A 15 -1.43 29.61 -0.48
CA LEU A 15 -0.89 28.29 -0.16
C LEU A 15 0.58 28.30 -0.58
N ILE A 16 1.48 28.49 0.38
CA ILE A 16 2.91 28.31 0.17
C ILE A 16 3.08 26.80 0.00
N HIS A 17 3.01 26.32 -1.25
CA HIS A 17 3.47 24.98 -1.55
C HIS A 17 4.95 24.95 -1.17
N ALA A 18 5.29 24.14 -0.16
CA ALA A 18 6.68 23.82 0.11
C ALA A 18 7.30 23.35 -1.21
N GLN A 19 8.38 24.01 -1.65
CA GLN A 19 9.07 23.59 -2.86
C GLN A 19 9.60 22.18 -2.63
N CYS A 20 9.26 21.30 -3.54
CA CYS A 20 9.71 19.93 -3.49
C CYS A 20 11.24 19.85 -3.49
N PRO A 21 11.85 19.10 -2.56
CA PRO A 21 13.28 18.97 -2.55
C PRO A 21 13.72 18.32 -3.87
N SER A 22 14.57 18.99 -4.63
CA SER A 22 15.20 18.39 -5.80
C SER A 22 16.44 17.67 -5.30
N LEU A 23 16.41 16.33 -5.27
CA LEU A 23 17.58 15.53 -4.95
C LEU A 23 18.59 15.61 -6.10
N SER A 24 19.82 16.04 -5.79
CA SER A 24 20.91 16.08 -6.75
C SER A 24 22.23 15.91 -6.02
N ILE A 25 23.12 15.11 -6.61
CA ILE A 25 24.51 14.99 -6.19
C ILE A 25 25.41 15.05 -7.40
N THR A 26 26.61 15.54 -7.15
CA THR A 26 27.76 15.33 -8.04
C THR A 26 28.81 14.54 -7.30
N ALA A 27 29.38 13.54 -7.98
CA ALA A 27 30.41 12.68 -7.44
C ALA A 27 31.56 12.56 -8.46
N ASP A 28 32.75 12.21 -7.98
CA ASP A 28 33.91 11.96 -8.85
C ASP A 28 33.60 10.83 -9.85
N SER A 29 33.86 11.08 -11.14
CA SER A 29 33.44 10.17 -12.23
C SER A 29 34.44 9.05 -12.54
N LEU A 30 35.65 9.12 -11.97
CA LEU A 30 36.69 8.10 -12.14
C LEU A 30 37.56 8.07 -10.88
N LEU A 31 37.65 6.90 -10.24
CA LEU A 31 38.44 6.67 -9.04
C LEU A 31 39.20 5.35 -9.19
N CYS A 32 40.46 5.33 -8.75
CA CYS A 32 41.28 4.14 -8.61
C CYS A 32 41.14 3.56 -7.20
N SER A 33 41.61 2.32 -7.02
CA SER A 33 41.69 1.71 -5.69
C SER A 33 42.58 2.54 -4.77
N GLY A 34 42.04 2.96 -3.61
CA GLY A 34 42.71 3.80 -2.64
C GLY A 34 42.42 5.31 -2.78
N ASP A 35 41.74 5.73 -3.85
CA ASP A 35 41.30 7.12 -3.99
C ASP A 35 40.12 7.43 -3.05
N THR A 36 40.00 8.70 -2.64
CA THR A 36 38.85 9.18 -1.87
C THR A 36 37.74 9.64 -2.80
N LEU A 37 36.53 9.08 -2.64
CA LEU A 37 35.33 9.51 -3.35
C LEU A 37 34.78 10.80 -2.72
N ASN A 38 34.81 11.91 -3.47
CA ASN A 38 34.16 13.15 -3.07
C ASN A 38 32.74 13.21 -3.62
N ILE A 39 31.78 13.47 -2.73
CA ILE A 39 30.37 13.61 -3.08
C ILE A 39 29.92 14.98 -2.58
N THR A 40 29.45 15.79 -3.51
CA THR A 40 28.91 17.12 -3.23
C THR A 40 27.40 17.07 -3.38
N ASN A 41 26.70 17.41 -2.30
CA ASN A 41 25.25 17.55 -2.33
C ASN A 41 24.88 18.85 -3.06
N THR A 42 24.21 18.72 -4.20
CA THR A 42 23.67 19.83 -5.00
C THR A 42 22.15 19.91 -4.92
N SER A 43 21.56 19.22 -3.94
CA SER A 43 20.12 19.21 -3.71
C SER A 43 19.62 20.56 -3.24
N VAL A 44 18.40 20.92 -3.65
CA VAL A 44 17.74 22.18 -3.26
C VAL A 44 16.46 21.84 -2.51
N GLY A 45 16.14 22.60 -1.45
CA GLY A 45 14.88 22.44 -0.71
C GLY A 45 14.83 21.30 0.31
N GLY A 46 15.92 20.55 0.49
CA GLY A 46 16.04 19.56 1.57
C GLY A 46 16.58 20.19 2.85
N GLN A 47 16.05 19.79 4.00
CA GLN A 47 16.46 20.33 5.31
C GLN A 47 17.48 19.44 6.02
N SER A 48 17.55 18.16 5.64
CA SER A 48 18.45 17.15 6.19
C SER A 48 18.71 16.09 5.14
N TYR A 49 19.93 15.56 5.13
CA TYR A 49 20.35 14.55 4.17
C TYR A 49 21.15 13.49 4.91
N ALA A 50 20.95 12.22 4.54
CA ALA A 50 21.78 11.11 4.98
C ALA A 50 22.23 10.37 3.73
N TRP A 51 23.50 9.97 3.70
CA TRP A 51 24.05 9.13 2.66
C TRP A 51 24.41 7.80 3.28
N ASP A 52 23.92 6.73 2.66
CA ASP A 52 24.26 5.38 3.06
C ASP A 52 24.92 4.66 1.87
N PHE A 53 26.24 4.43 2.00
CA PHE A 53 27.05 3.73 1.00
C PHE A 53 27.25 2.25 1.34
N CYS A 54 26.84 1.85 2.54
CA CYS A 54 26.90 0.50 3.07
C CYS A 54 25.59 0.31 3.81
N PRO A 55 24.50 -0.17 3.17
CA PRO A 55 23.16 -0.16 3.74
C PRO A 55 23.23 -0.62 5.20
N GLY A 56 23.17 0.33 6.14
CA GLY A 56 23.40 0.07 7.57
C GLY A 56 22.35 -0.88 8.13
N ASP A 57 21.23 -0.99 7.40
CA ASP A 57 20.18 -2.01 7.50
C ASP A 57 20.70 -3.46 7.30
N ILE A 58 21.95 -3.64 6.84
CA ILE A 58 22.65 -4.92 6.64
C ILE A 58 23.91 -5.03 7.53
N GLU A 59 24.39 -3.95 8.16
CA GLU A 59 25.57 -3.99 9.06
C GLU A 59 25.26 -4.65 10.41
N ASN A 60 24.03 -4.50 10.89
CA ASN A 60 23.51 -5.39 11.92
C ASN A 60 22.91 -6.61 11.21
N PRO A 61 23.27 -7.85 11.61
CA PRO A 61 22.56 -9.00 11.08
C PRO A 61 21.08 -8.79 11.32
N ILE A 62 20.28 -8.84 10.25
CA ILE A 62 18.83 -8.89 10.39
C ILE A 62 18.57 -10.09 11.31
N ASP A 63 18.04 -9.82 12.50
CA ASP A 63 17.61 -10.88 13.41
C ASP A 63 16.41 -11.57 12.78
N THR A 64 16.70 -12.55 11.92
CA THR A 64 15.68 -13.39 11.32
C THR A 64 15.20 -14.35 12.40
N VAL A 65 14.04 -14.05 12.97
CA VAL A 65 13.38 -14.97 13.89
C VAL A 65 12.47 -15.88 13.07
N PHE A 66 12.75 -17.19 13.08
CA PHE A 66 11.82 -18.16 12.55
C PHE A 66 10.62 -18.28 13.51
N LEU A 67 9.48 -17.72 13.11
CA LEU A 67 8.27 -17.69 13.95
C LEU A 67 7.44 -18.97 13.88
N GLY A 68 7.73 -19.88 12.93
CA GLY A 68 7.05 -21.16 12.79
C GLY A 68 6.72 -21.53 11.34
N ASN A 69 6.19 -22.74 11.15
CA ASN A 69 5.68 -23.21 9.85
C ASN A 69 4.14 -23.22 9.89
N TYR A 70 3.53 -22.40 9.06
CA TYR A 70 2.07 -22.20 9.01
C TYR A 70 1.42 -22.72 7.72
N SER A 71 2.13 -23.55 6.94
CA SER A 71 1.69 -24.06 5.64
C SER A 71 0.36 -24.82 5.67
N ALA A 72 -0.01 -25.40 6.82
CA ALA A 72 -1.29 -26.08 7.02
C ALA A 72 -2.50 -25.12 6.96
N SER A 73 -2.30 -23.85 7.30
CA SER A 73 -3.35 -22.81 7.29
C SER A 73 -3.17 -21.83 6.12
N ILE A 74 -1.93 -21.41 5.86
CA ILE A 74 -1.56 -20.44 4.84
C ILE A 74 -0.85 -21.21 3.73
N SER A 75 -1.57 -21.49 2.65
CA SER A 75 -1.09 -22.26 1.50
C SER A 75 -1.39 -21.50 0.21
N ASN A 76 -0.42 -21.44 -0.70
CA ASN A 76 -0.52 -20.76 -1.99
C ASN A 76 -0.92 -19.27 -1.90
N SER A 77 -0.56 -18.59 -0.80
CA SER A 77 -0.70 -17.12 -0.69
C SER A 77 0.29 -16.45 -1.64
N LEU A 78 -0.17 -15.45 -2.41
CA LEU A 78 0.73 -14.60 -3.21
C LEU A 78 1.09 -13.30 -2.49
N ASP A 79 0.29 -12.88 -1.51
CA ASP A 79 0.50 -11.63 -0.78
C ASP A 79 0.12 -11.79 0.71
N CYS A 80 0.60 -10.86 1.54
CA CYS A 80 0.20 -10.74 2.94
C CYS A 80 0.28 -9.27 3.39
N LYS A 81 -0.44 -8.92 4.45
CA LYS A 81 -0.44 -7.56 5.01
C LYS A 81 -0.27 -7.57 6.52
N LEU A 82 0.61 -6.72 7.01
CA LEU A 82 0.78 -6.44 8.43
C LEU A 82 0.12 -5.09 8.73
N VAL A 83 -0.65 -5.03 9.81
CA VAL A 83 -1.38 -3.84 10.27
C VAL A 83 -1.12 -3.62 11.75
N LEU A 84 -0.85 -2.38 12.14
CA LEU A 84 -0.77 -1.95 13.54
C LEU A 84 -2.09 -1.25 13.94
N SER A 85 -2.76 -1.75 14.98
CA SER A 85 -3.98 -1.16 15.53
C SER A 85 -4.00 -1.28 17.04
N GLY A 86 -4.25 -0.18 17.75
CA GLY A 86 -4.31 -0.19 19.22
C GLY A 86 -3.03 -0.66 19.91
N GLY A 87 -1.87 -0.49 19.28
CA GLY A 87 -0.58 -0.99 19.77
C GLY A 87 -0.30 -2.47 19.48
N GLN A 88 -1.21 -3.16 18.80
CA GLN A 88 -1.10 -4.58 18.47
C GLN A 88 -0.90 -4.79 16.95
N TYR A 89 -0.07 -5.76 16.60
CA TYR A 89 0.26 -6.16 15.23
C TYR A 89 -0.59 -7.34 14.79
N TYR A 90 -1.21 -7.19 13.62
CA TYR A 90 -2.07 -8.17 12.98
C TYR A 90 -1.57 -8.43 11.56
N GLY A 91 -1.15 -9.66 11.30
CA GLY A 91 -0.89 -10.14 9.94
C GLY A 91 -2.15 -10.71 9.31
N PHE A 92 -2.26 -10.59 8.01
CA PHE A 92 -3.37 -11.11 7.22
C PHE A 92 -2.80 -11.80 6.00
N ALA A 93 -3.19 -13.06 5.81
CA ALA A 93 -2.72 -13.89 4.73
C ALA A 93 -3.86 -14.77 4.20
N LEU A 94 -3.64 -15.33 3.01
CA LEU A 94 -4.63 -16.14 2.32
C LEU A 94 -4.15 -17.59 2.26
N GLY A 95 -5.08 -18.49 2.52
CA GLY A 95 -4.92 -19.93 2.32
C GLY A 95 -5.56 -20.36 1.01
N SER A 96 -5.38 -21.63 0.68
CA SER A 96 -6.05 -22.27 -0.45
C SER A 96 -7.58 -22.08 -0.38
N SER A 97 -8.21 -22.06 -1.56
CA SER A 97 -9.66 -21.94 -1.71
C SER A 97 -10.29 -20.66 -1.12
N GLY A 98 -9.50 -19.61 -0.88
CA GLY A 98 -10.00 -18.34 -0.35
C GLY A 98 -10.13 -18.30 1.18
N ASN A 99 -9.48 -19.23 1.89
CA ASN A 99 -9.46 -19.20 3.35
C ASN A 99 -8.71 -17.95 3.83
N PHE A 100 -9.36 -17.10 4.62
CA PHE A 100 -8.75 -15.89 5.15
C PHE A 100 -8.24 -16.14 6.57
N ILE A 101 -6.96 -15.84 6.82
CA ILE A 101 -6.28 -16.10 8.10
C ILE A 101 -5.72 -14.81 8.67
N ARG A 102 -5.99 -14.56 9.95
CA ARG A 102 -5.34 -13.52 10.75
C ARG A 102 -4.25 -14.13 11.62
N LEU A 103 -3.12 -13.45 11.70
CA LEU A 103 -1.98 -13.76 12.57
C LEU A 103 -1.91 -12.65 13.63
N ASP A 104 -2.10 -12.99 14.90
CA ASP A 104 -2.09 -12.04 16.01
C ASP A 104 -0.71 -12.06 16.69
N PHE A 105 0.12 -11.04 16.42
CA PHE A 105 1.49 -10.95 16.95
C PHE A 105 1.58 -10.24 18.30
N GLY A 106 0.51 -9.58 18.75
CA GLY A 106 0.55 -8.76 19.96
C GLY A 106 1.37 -7.49 19.76
N ASN A 107 2.17 -7.07 20.75
CA ASN A 107 2.84 -5.77 20.75
C ASN A 107 4.12 -5.68 19.91
N SER A 108 4.54 -6.76 19.24
CA SER A 108 5.75 -6.79 18.40
C SER A 108 5.54 -7.75 17.23
N PRO A 109 5.96 -7.37 16.00
CA PRO A 109 5.89 -8.26 14.84
C PRO A 109 6.86 -9.45 14.93
N LEU A 110 7.78 -9.44 15.91
CA LEU A 110 8.74 -10.52 16.13
C LEU A 110 8.23 -11.61 17.09
N ASN A 111 7.03 -11.46 17.65
CA ASN A 111 6.42 -12.49 18.49
C ASN A 111 5.91 -13.65 17.64
N THR A 112 5.90 -14.87 18.17
CA THR A 112 5.17 -15.98 17.55
C THR A 112 3.67 -15.65 17.51
N PRO A 113 3.04 -15.57 16.32
CA PRO A 113 1.63 -15.21 16.25
C PRO A 113 0.71 -16.37 16.65
N SER A 114 -0.44 -16.04 17.26
CA SER A 114 -1.58 -16.96 17.29
C SER A 114 -2.40 -16.82 16.01
N LEU A 115 -2.91 -17.93 15.47
CA LEU A 115 -3.66 -17.92 14.21
C LEU A 115 -5.16 -17.94 14.49
N THR A 116 -5.88 -17.05 13.81
CA THR A 116 -7.33 -17.02 13.78
C THR A 116 -7.81 -17.24 12.35
N THR A 117 -8.48 -18.37 12.09
CA THR A 117 -9.08 -18.67 10.79
C THR A 117 -10.42 -17.96 10.67
N LEU A 118 -10.53 -16.99 9.76
CA LEU A 118 -11.78 -16.30 9.43
C LEU A 118 -12.59 -17.07 8.38
N GLY A 119 -11.96 -18.04 7.70
CA GLY A 119 -12.60 -18.90 6.72
C GLY A 119 -12.83 -18.19 5.39
N THR A 120 -13.74 -18.72 4.57
CA THR A 120 -14.09 -18.12 3.27
C THR A 120 -15.12 -16.99 3.38
N LEU A 121 -15.63 -16.71 4.59
CA LEU A 121 -16.70 -15.75 4.83
C LEU A 121 -17.95 -15.98 3.93
N GLY A 122 -18.15 -17.22 3.50
CA GLY A 122 -19.23 -17.62 2.59
C GLY A 122 -19.09 -17.18 1.14
N LEU A 123 -18.03 -16.42 0.78
CA LEU A 123 -17.91 -15.80 -0.54
C LEU A 123 -16.51 -15.94 -1.17
N LEU A 124 -15.45 -15.83 -0.36
CA LEU A 124 -14.07 -15.80 -0.84
C LEU A 124 -13.70 -17.13 -1.50
N THR A 125 -13.18 -17.04 -2.71
CA THR A 125 -12.67 -18.18 -3.48
C THR A 125 -11.47 -17.76 -4.30
N GLY A 126 -10.44 -18.61 -4.34
CA GLY A 126 -9.24 -18.42 -5.16
C GLY A 126 -8.62 -17.03 -5.06
N THR A 127 -8.51 -16.48 -3.86
CA THR A 127 -7.99 -15.13 -3.62
C THR A 127 -6.46 -15.11 -3.63
N PHE A 128 -5.86 -14.01 -4.12
CA PHE A 128 -4.40 -13.89 -4.27
C PHE A 128 -3.81 -12.66 -3.59
N GLY A 129 -4.15 -11.47 -4.09
CA GLY A 129 -3.65 -10.20 -3.59
C GLY A 129 -4.51 -9.72 -2.44
N ILE A 130 -3.91 -9.02 -1.48
CA ILE A 130 -4.61 -8.40 -0.37
C ILE A 130 -4.08 -6.99 -0.13
N SER A 131 -4.99 -6.03 0.02
CA SER A 131 -4.68 -4.70 0.53
C SER A 131 -5.64 -4.37 1.67
N ILE A 132 -5.15 -3.78 2.75
CA ILE A 132 -5.96 -3.40 3.91
C ILE A 132 -5.86 -1.89 4.08
N VAL A 133 -7.01 -1.26 4.27
CA VAL A 133 -7.13 0.19 4.40
C VAL A 133 -8.07 0.54 5.55
N LYS A 134 -7.75 1.65 6.22
CA LYS A 134 -8.62 2.27 7.21
C LYS A 134 -9.27 3.51 6.61
N SER A 135 -10.59 3.59 6.63
CA SER A 135 -11.36 4.80 6.32
C SER A 135 -12.05 5.27 7.59
N ASP A 136 -11.62 6.43 8.09
CA ASP A 136 -12.01 6.96 9.40
C ASP A 136 -11.79 5.93 10.53
N THR A 137 -12.87 5.39 11.08
CA THR A 137 -12.85 4.36 12.12
C THR A 137 -12.99 2.94 11.58
N LEU A 138 -13.36 2.78 10.31
CA LEU A 138 -13.71 1.50 9.71
C LEU A 138 -12.54 0.88 8.94
N TRP A 139 -12.45 -0.44 9.02
CA TRP A 139 -11.41 -1.22 8.37
C TRP A 139 -11.98 -2.08 7.24
N TYR A 140 -11.26 -2.07 6.11
CA TYR A 140 -11.60 -2.83 4.91
C TYR A 140 -10.38 -3.58 4.39
N ALA A 141 -10.56 -4.82 3.95
CA ALA A 141 -9.62 -5.51 3.09
C ALA A 141 -10.19 -5.65 1.69
N TYR A 142 -9.36 -5.51 0.68
CA TYR A 142 -9.68 -5.75 -0.72
C TYR A 142 -8.82 -6.89 -1.24
N LEU A 143 -9.47 -7.89 -1.83
CA LEU A 143 -8.84 -9.13 -2.25
C LEU A 143 -9.11 -9.38 -3.73
N THR A 144 -8.05 -9.63 -4.50
CA THR A 144 -8.20 -10.08 -5.89
C THR A 144 -8.47 -11.58 -5.93
N SER A 145 -9.19 -12.04 -6.94
CA SER A 145 -9.49 -13.47 -7.13
C SER A 145 -9.22 -13.96 -8.54
N GLN A 146 -8.83 -15.23 -8.66
CA GLN A 146 -8.64 -15.95 -9.92
C GLN A 146 -9.86 -15.91 -10.86
N ASN A 147 -11.07 -15.66 -10.32
CA ASN A 147 -12.29 -15.52 -11.10
C ASN A 147 -12.51 -14.09 -11.64
N ASN A 148 -11.47 -13.26 -11.64
CA ASN A 148 -11.49 -11.85 -12.05
C ASN A 148 -12.39 -10.94 -11.19
N SER A 149 -12.72 -11.35 -9.96
CA SER A 149 -13.48 -10.52 -9.02
C SER A 149 -12.56 -9.71 -8.08
N LEU A 150 -13.11 -8.61 -7.58
CA LEU A 150 -12.61 -7.90 -6.40
C LEU A 150 -13.56 -8.17 -5.23
N TYR A 151 -13.06 -8.79 -4.17
CA TYR A 151 -13.81 -8.96 -2.92
C TYR A 151 -13.44 -7.85 -1.94
N LYS A 152 -14.42 -7.36 -1.19
CA LYS A 152 -14.25 -6.48 -0.05
C LYS A 152 -14.59 -7.24 1.23
N VAL A 153 -13.79 -7.10 2.27
CA VAL A 153 -14.08 -7.60 3.60
C VAL A 153 -14.16 -6.41 4.54
N SER A 154 -15.34 -6.19 5.14
CA SER A 154 -15.58 -5.15 6.13
C SER A 154 -15.42 -5.73 7.54
N PHE A 155 -14.45 -5.19 8.29
CA PHE A 155 -14.22 -5.57 9.68
C PHE A 155 -15.03 -4.72 10.67
N GLY A 156 -15.57 -3.59 10.21
CA GLY A 156 -16.13 -2.57 11.10
C GLY A 156 -15.04 -1.78 11.80
N SER A 157 -15.28 -1.35 13.03
CA SER A 157 -14.33 -0.52 13.79
C SER A 157 -13.14 -1.27 14.38
N ASP A 158 -13.18 -2.60 14.36
CA ASP A 158 -12.15 -3.46 14.94
C ASP A 158 -11.54 -4.37 13.88
N ILE A 159 -10.26 -4.16 13.56
CA ILE A 159 -9.50 -4.99 12.62
C ILE A 159 -9.37 -6.45 13.11
N ALA A 160 -9.55 -6.70 14.41
CA ALA A 160 -9.56 -8.03 15.02
C ALA A 160 -10.96 -8.66 15.09
N ASN A 161 -11.95 -8.13 14.38
CA ASN A 161 -13.27 -8.75 14.27
C ASN A 161 -13.15 -10.20 13.73
N ASN A 162 -13.72 -11.16 14.46
CA ASN A 162 -13.70 -12.59 14.13
C ASN A 162 -14.87 -13.01 13.21
N SER A 163 -15.78 -12.10 12.88
CA SER A 163 -16.88 -12.33 11.94
C SER A 163 -17.05 -11.11 11.02
N PRO A 164 -16.01 -10.75 10.24
CA PRO A 164 -16.13 -9.69 9.26
C PRO A 164 -17.07 -10.12 8.11
N VAL A 165 -17.58 -9.15 7.36
CA VAL A 165 -18.53 -9.41 6.27
C VAL A 165 -17.82 -9.26 4.93
N ALA A 166 -17.88 -10.30 4.10
CA ALA A 166 -17.39 -10.24 2.73
C ALA A 166 -18.50 -9.86 1.75
N SER A 167 -18.15 -9.03 0.76
CA SER A 167 -18.98 -8.68 -0.39
C SER A 167 -18.13 -8.66 -1.65
N GLN A 168 -18.79 -8.69 -2.81
CA GLN A 168 -18.12 -8.50 -4.10
C GLN A 168 -18.32 -7.06 -4.56
N VAL A 169 -17.24 -6.42 -5.00
CA VAL A 169 -17.30 -5.06 -5.57
C VAL A 169 -17.81 -5.18 -7.01
N ASN A 170 -18.83 -4.38 -7.34
CA ASN A 170 -19.34 -4.29 -8.70
C ASN A 170 -18.39 -3.42 -9.54
N LEU A 171 -17.71 -4.03 -10.51
CA LEU A 171 -16.76 -3.34 -11.38
C LEU A 171 -17.46 -2.91 -12.68
N SER A 172 -17.14 -1.70 -13.13
CA SER A 172 -17.59 -1.16 -14.42
C SER A 172 -16.43 -0.50 -15.19
N GLY A 173 -16.60 -0.28 -16.49
CA GLY A 173 -15.55 0.27 -17.36
C GLY A 173 -14.63 -0.82 -17.90
N GLY A 174 -13.53 -1.07 -17.21
CA GLY A 174 -12.53 -2.08 -17.55
C GLY A 174 -12.78 -3.47 -16.94
N THR A 175 -11.84 -4.39 -17.17
CA THR A 175 -11.91 -5.77 -16.68
C THR A 175 -10.57 -6.23 -16.11
N PHE A 176 -10.61 -7.14 -15.15
CA PHE A 176 -9.43 -7.85 -14.68
C PHE A 176 -9.09 -9.04 -15.57
N SER A 177 -7.81 -9.41 -15.60
CA SER A 177 -7.30 -10.58 -16.30
C SER A 177 -6.29 -11.30 -15.40
N PHE A 178 -6.79 -12.31 -14.68
CA PHE A 178 -6.05 -13.05 -13.66
C PHE A 178 -5.36 -12.13 -12.64
N PRO A 179 -6.14 -11.40 -11.82
CA PRO A 179 -5.61 -10.35 -10.95
C PRO A 179 -4.87 -10.94 -9.73
N THR A 180 -3.57 -10.64 -9.59
CA THR A 180 -2.70 -11.29 -8.59
C THR A 180 -2.26 -10.41 -7.42
N PHE A 181 -2.04 -9.12 -7.64
CA PHE A 181 -1.63 -8.16 -6.62
C PHE A 181 -2.51 -6.93 -6.61
N ILE A 182 -2.63 -6.31 -5.44
CA ILE A 182 -3.38 -5.06 -5.26
C ILE A 182 -2.68 -4.16 -4.25
N ARG A 183 -2.63 -2.87 -4.54
CA ARG A 183 -2.23 -1.82 -3.60
C ARG A 183 -3.27 -0.71 -3.64
N ILE A 184 -3.65 -0.21 -2.47
CA ILE A 184 -4.60 0.90 -2.33
C ILE A 184 -3.85 2.09 -1.77
N ALA A 185 -4.11 3.25 -2.36
CA ALA A 185 -3.64 4.53 -1.87
C ALA A 185 -4.80 5.53 -1.78
N LYS A 186 -4.71 6.47 -0.86
CA LYS A 186 -5.67 7.56 -0.70
C LYS A 186 -5.11 8.83 -1.29
N ASP A 187 -5.88 9.51 -2.14
CA ASP A 187 -5.57 10.85 -2.64
C ASP A 187 -6.71 11.81 -2.38
N GLY A 188 -6.44 12.87 -1.61
CA GLY A 188 -7.50 13.73 -1.10
C GLY A 188 -8.52 12.93 -0.27
N SER A 189 -9.78 12.93 -0.70
CA SER A 189 -10.86 12.14 -0.10
C SER A 189 -10.98 10.73 -0.69
N ASP A 190 -10.49 10.53 -1.90
CA ASP A 190 -10.77 9.34 -2.70
C ASP A 190 -9.71 8.27 -2.52
N TYR A 191 -10.11 7.02 -2.75
CA TYR A 191 -9.24 5.86 -2.68
C TYR A 191 -9.10 5.24 -4.07
N TYR A 192 -7.87 4.89 -4.43
CA TYR A 192 -7.54 4.26 -5.69
C TYR A 192 -6.80 2.95 -5.43
N ALA A 193 -7.19 1.89 -6.13
CA ALA A 193 -6.44 0.65 -6.15
C ALA A 193 -5.69 0.49 -7.47
N VAL A 194 -4.48 -0.05 -7.41
CA VAL A 194 -3.80 -0.57 -8.59
C VAL A 194 -3.75 -2.08 -8.47
N VAL A 195 -4.26 -2.77 -9.49
CA VAL A 195 -4.33 -4.22 -9.59
C VAL A 195 -3.46 -4.71 -10.74
N VAL A 196 -2.64 -5.73 -10.47
CA VAL A 196 -1.79 -6.40 -11.46
C VAL A 196 -2.59 -7.48 -12.18
N ASN A 197 -2.64 -7.43 -13.50
CA ASN A 197 -3.32 -8.41 -14.35
C ASN A 197 -2.30 -9.34 -15.03
N LEU A 198 -2.02 -10.50 -14.42
CA LEU A 198 -0.91 -11.38 -14.81
C LEU A 198 -0.98 -11.85 -16.28
N THR A 199 -2.18 -12.07 -16.80
CA THR A 199 -2.37 -12.61 -18.15
C THR A 199 -2.62 -11.54 -19.22
N SER A 200 -2.49 -10.27 -18.85
CA SER A 200 -2.60 -9.13 -19.77
C SER A 200 -1.29 -8.34 -19.82
N THR A 201 -1.25 -7.25 -20.59
CA THR A 201 -0.10 -6.32 -20.66
C THR A 201 -0.37 -5.01 -19.92
N ASP A 202 -1.44 -4.99 -19.13
CA ASP A 202 -1.93 -3.82 -18.41
C ASP A 202 -1.97 -4.04 -16.90
N ILE A 203 -2.05 -2.93 -16.18
CA ILE A 203 -2.55 -2.87 -14.81
C ILE A 203 -3.97 -2.29 -14.83
N SER A 204 -4.76 -2.56 -13.81
CA SER A 204 -6.05 -1.90 -13.61
C SER A 204 -5.94 -0.83 -12.52
N LEU A 205 -6.21 0.42 -12.88
CA LEU A 205 -6.48 1.49 -11.92
C LEU A 205 -7.97 1.45 -11.57
N VAL A 206 -8.28 1.27 -10.30
CA VAL A 206 -9.64 1.11 -9.78
C VAL A 206 -9.95 2.33 -8.91
N ASP A 207 -10.96 3.09 -9.31
CA ASP A 207 -11.52 4.17 -8.51
C ASP A 207 -12.55 3.61 -7.52
N LEU A 208 -12.19 3.59 -6.24
CA LEU A 208 -13.03 3.14 -5.14
C LEU A 208 -13.88 4.30 -4.55
N GLY A 209 -13.63 5.54 -4.99
CA GLY A 209 -14.27 6.74 -4.46
C GLY A 209 -13.89 7.07 -3.02
N SER A 210 -14.61 8.04 -2.44
CA SER A 210 -14.39 8.51 -1.06
C SER A 210 -15.04 7.64 0.01
N ASP A 211 -16.04 6.85 -0.34
CA ASP A 211 -16.82 6.04 0.60
C ASP A 211 -16.64 4.54 0.32
N LEU A 212 -15.71 3.94 1.07
CA LEU A 212 -15.40 2.51 0.97
C LEU A 212 -16.51 1.58 1.49
N SER A 213 -17.61 2.12 2.05
CA SER A 213 -18.78 1.30 2.38
C SER A 213 -19.54 0.85 1.13
N ILE A 214 -19.40 1.55 0.01
CA ILE A 214 -20.05 1.23 -1.26
C ILE A 214 -19.31 0.09 -1.98
N ASP A 215 -20.07 -0.84 -2.56
CA ASP A 215 -19.57 -2.00 -3.33
C ASP A 215 -19.64 -1.75 -4.83
N SER A 216 -19.07 -0.63 -5.28
CA SER A 216 -19.04 -0.24 -6.68
C SER A 216 -17.73 0.49 -6.95
N ALA A 217 -17.09 0.18 -8.07
CA ALA A 217 -15.87 0.84 -8.52
C ALA A 217 -15.80 0.94 -10.03
N THR A 218 -15.07 1.95 -10.53
CA THR A 218 -14.78 2.08 -11.96
C THR A 218 -13.35 1.62 -12.21
N VAL A 219 -13.16 0.80 -13.24
CA VAL A 219 -11.86 0.28 -13.64
C VAL A 219 -11.40 0.95 -14.92
N ASN A 220 -10.14 1.38 -14.94
CA ASN A 220 -9.44 1.83 -16.13
C ASN A 220 -8.16 1.00 -16.31
N ASN A 221 -8.06 0.26 -17.41
CA ASN A 221 -6.86 -0.52 -17.74
C ASN A 221 -5.78 0.40 -18.32
N ILE A 222 -4.56 0.30 -17.81
CA ILE A 222 -3.39 1.10 -18.23
C ILE A 222 -2.32 0.15 -18.73
N ALA A 223 -1.98 0.23 -20.01
CA ALA A 223 -0.90 -0.56 -20.59
C ALA A 223 0.44 -0.17 -19.94
N VAL A 224 1.20 -1.17 -19.48
CA VAL A 224 2.47 -0.95 -18.75
C VAL A 224 3.69 -1.59 -19.41
N SER A 225 3.52 -2.69 -20.14
CA SER A 225 4.65 -3.35 -20.78
C SER A 225 4.22 -4.27 -21.93
N SER A 226 5.15 -5.01 -22.54
CA SER A 226 4.86 -6.07 -23.51
C SER A 226 4.66 -7.47 -22.88
N PHE A 227 4.79 -7.59 -21.56
CA PHE A 227 4.65 -8.84 -20.80
C PHE A 227 3.72 -8.65 -19.58
N GLY A 228 3.33 -9.77 -18.96
CA GLY A 228 2.47 -9.75 -17.77
C GLY A 228 3.16 -9.10 -16.57
N PRO A 229 2.60 -8.02 -15.99
CA PRO A 229 3.12 -7.47 -14.75
C PRO A 229 2.98 -8.48 -13.61
N GLN A 230 3.91 -8.44 -12.67
CA GLN A 230 4.08 -9.42 -11.59
C GLN A 230 4.05 -8.79 -10.20
N GLY A 231 4.34 -7.49 -10.09
CA GLY A 231 4.38 -6.79 -8.81
C GLY A 231 3.91 -5.35 -8.97
N VAL A 232 3.39 -4.78 -7.89
CA VAL A 232 3.02 -3.36 -7.85
C VAL A 232 3.26 -2.75 -6.49
N GLU A 233 3.79 -1.52 -6.49
CA GLU A 233 3.87 -0.66 -5.32
C GLU A 233 3.49 0.77 -5.69
N ILE A 234 2.87 1.49 -4.75
CA ILE A 234 2.42 2.88 -4.97
C ILE A 234 3.18 3.78 -4.00
N VAL A 235 3.85 4.79 -4.54
CA VAL A 235 4.59 5.78 -3.75
C VAL A 235 4.09 7.18 -4.11
N LYS A 236 3.88 8.03 -3.11
CA LYS A 236 3.59 9.44 -3.31
C LYS A 236 4.83 10.25 -2.99
N GLU A 237 5.39 10.91 -4.00
CA GLU A 237 6.50 11.83 -3.85
C GLU A 237 6.09 13.17 -4.40
N CYS A 238 6.22 14.22 -3.58
CA CYS A 238 6.06 15.57 -4.08
C CYS A 238 4.70 15.89 -4.73
N ASN A 239 3.64 15.33 -4.15
CA ASN A 239 2.27 15.35 -4.69
C ASN A 239 2.09 14.64 -6.04
N ASN A 240 3.10 13.93 -6.52
CA ASN A 240 3.01 13.05 -7.67
C ASN A 240 2.89 11.60 -7.20
N TRP A 241 2.02 10.86 -7.87
CA TRP A 241 1.90 9.42 -7.66
C TRP A 241 2.82 8.68 -8.62
N HIS A 242 3.58 7.75 -8.06
CA HIS A 242 4.43 6.83 -8.78
C HIS A 242 3.91 5.42 -8.54
N VAL A 243 3.72 4.67 -9.62
CA VAL A 243 3.37 3.26 -9.57
C VAL A 243 4.56 2.49 -10.10
N LEU A 244 5.21 1.73 -9.22
CA LEU A 244 6.31 0.85 -9.56
C LEU A 244 5.72 -0.49 -9.96
N VAL A 245 6.03 -0.96 -11.16
CA VAL A 245 5.53 -2.23 -11.71
C VAL A 245 6.74 -3.05 -12.18
N THR A 246 6.75 -4.34 -11.84
CA THR A 246 7.78 -5.31 -12.24
C THR A 246 7.20 -6.41 -13.09
#